data_AF-A0A535YUA1-F1
#
_entry.id   AF-A0A535YUA1-F1
#
_cell.length_a   1.000
_cell.length_b   1.000
_cell.length_c   1.000
_cell.angle_alpha   90.00
_cell.angle_beta   90.00
_cell.angle_gamma   90.00
#
_symmetry.space_group_name_H-M   'P 1'
#
loop_
_entity.id
_entity.type
_entity.pdbx_description
1 polymer ?
#
loop_
_entity_poly.entity_id
_entity_poly.type
_entity_poly.pdbx_seq_one_letter_code
_entity_poly.pdbx_strand_id
1 'polypeptide(L)'
;MPDTITTGAPAITRLPVKRRELLMTLKRLGEARADELASALDVSVSAVRQVLGALEGEGLVTHAELRVERGRPKHVYRLSDAGDSLFPRRYGDLTNEVLAYVADRDPTLFDDVFERRRQRRVEGAHVRLAGGSFADRVAELARILDEDGYLADFERLDDGSYRITEHNCAILDVARRYQHACSSEISFLREAMPDAQIDRVMHIVEGAHVCAYAIRPR
;
A
#
# COMPACT_ATOMS: atom_id res chain seq x y z
N MET A 1 -7.01 -26.76 0.41
CA MET A 1 -5.75 -26.43 1.10
C MET A 1 -5.61 -24.92 1.04
N PRO A 2 -5.37 -24.18 2.14
CA PRO A 2 -5.21 -22.75 2.01
C PRO A 2 -3.84 -22.50 1.36
N ASP A 3 -3.87 -22.01 0.13
CA ASP A 3 -2.67 -21.55 -0.56
C ASP A 3 -1.99 -20.51 0.31
N THR A 4 -0.74 -20.78 0.65
CA THR A 4 0.09 -19.88 1.43
C THR A 4 0.27 -18.62 0.59
N ILE A 5 -0.35 -17.52 1.02
CA ILE A 5 -0.21 -16.21 0.39
C ILE A 5 1.30 -15.90 0.40
N THR A 6 1.93 -15.92 -0.77
CA THR A 6 3.32 -15.51 -0.93
C THR A 6 3.39 -14.00 -0.76
N THR A 7 3.35 -13.52 0.48
CA THR A 7 3.79 -12.18 0.82
C THR A 7 5.26 -12.11 0.44
N GLY A 8 5.61 -11.24 -0.51
CA GLY A 8 7.00 -11.07 -0.94
C GLY A 8 7.90 -10.83 0.26
N ALA A 9 9.14 -11.34 0.21
CA ALA A 9 10.09 -11.20 1.32
C ALA A 9 10.19 -9.73 1.76
N PRO A 10 10.15 -9.45 3.09
CA PRO A 10 10.10 -8.09 3.63
C PRO A 10 11.23 -7.22 3.07
N ALA A 11 10.98 -5.93 2.86
CA ALA A 11 11.99 -5.05 2.26
C ALA A 11 13.32 -5.07 3.04
N ILE A 12 13.26 -5.17 4.38
CA ILE A 12 14.44 -5.29 5.25
C ILE A 12 15.33 -6.49 4.91
N THR A 13 14.80 -7.61 4.38
CA THR A 13 15.63 -8.79 4.04
C THR A 13 16.50 -8.56 2.81
N ARG A 14 16.15 -7.59 1.96
CA ARG A 14 16.89 -7.23 0.74
C ARG A 14 18.10 -6.35 1.02
N LEU A 15 18.21 -5.79 2.23
CA LEU A 15 19.35 -4.97 2.61
C LEU A 15 20.61 -5.82 2.84
N PRO A 16 21.81 -5.26 2.57
CA PRO A 16 23.08 -5.88 2.96
C PRO A 16 23.11 -6.24 4.44
N VAL A 17 23.71 -7.39 4.78
CA VAL A 17 23.70 -8.02 6.11
C VAL A 17 23.96 -7.01 7.23
N LYS A 18 25.06 -6.24 7.15
CA LYS A 18 25.45 -5.27 8.19
C LYS A 18 24.41 -4.18 8.42
N ARG A 19 23.77 -3.70 7.36
CA ARG A 19 22.72 -2.66 7.44
C ARG A 19 21.45 -3.23 8.05
N ARG A 20 21.08 -4.44 7.62
CA ARG A 20 19.94 -5.18 8.15
C ARG A 20 20.09 -5.45 9.65
N GLU A 21 21.23 -5.97 10.08
CA GLU A 21 21.52 -6.27 11.48
C GLU A 21 21.45 -5.00 12.34
N LEU A 22 22.04 -3.90 11.87
CA LEU A 22 21.99 -2.63 12.59
C LEU A 22 20.56 -2.10 12.73
N LEU A 23 19.77 -2.08 11.66
CA LEU A 23 18.36 -1.65 11.72
C LEU A 23 17.52 -2.57 12.62
N MET A 24 17.75 -3.89 12.57
CA MET A 24 17.07 -4.86 13.45
C MET A 24 17.41 -4.62 14.92
N THR A 25 18.69 -4.39 15.25
CA THR A 25 19.11 -4.07 16.62
C THR A 25 18.52 -2.75 17.07
N LEU A 26 18.58 -1.71 16.23
CA LEU A 26 17.99 -0.41 16.54
C LEU A 26 16.47 -0.51 16.77
N LYS A 27 15.74 -1.29 15.95
CA LYS A 27 14.31 -1.55 16.14
C LYS A 27 14.00 -2.19 17.49
N ARG A 28 14.80 -3.16 17.92
CA ARG A 28 14.62 -3.87 19.19
C ARG A 28 14.89 -2.98 20.40
N LEU A 29 15.87 -2.08 20.28
CA LEU A 29 16.22 -1.11 21.32
C LEU A 29 15.28 0.10 21.34
N GLY A 30 14.58 0.38 20.23
CA GLY A 30 13.74 1.56 20.03
C GLY A 30 14.58 2.78 19.66
N GLU A 31 15.55 3.11 20.50
CA GLU A 31 16.57 4.11 20.25
C GLU A 31 17.92 3.66 20.83
N ALA A 32 19.02 4.08 20.22
CA ALA A 32 20.35 3.71 20.69
C ALA A 32 21.44 4.68 20.24
N ARG A 33 22.49 4.80 21.03
CA ARG A 33 23.74 5.46 20.61
C ARG A 33 24.61 4.51 19.80
N ALA A 34 25.57 5.07 19.07
CA ALA A 34 26.51 4.28 18.26
C ALA A 34 27.37 3.31 19.10
N ASP A 35 27.72 3.64 20.34
CA ASP A 35 28.44 2.75 21.26
C ASP A 35 27.61 1.56 21.72
N GLU A 36 26.31 1.77 21.94
CA GLU A 36 25.37 0.71 22.35
C GLU A 36 25.12 -0.27 21.20
N LEU A 37 24.95 0.24 19.98
CA LEU A 37 24.82 -0.57 18.78
C LEU A 37 26.11 -1.34 18.46
N ALA A 38 27.27 -0.73 18.65
CA ALA A 38 28.57 -1.37 18.44
C ALA A 38 28.78 -2.54 19.41
N SER A 39 28.44 -2.34 20.69
CA SER A 39 28.47 -3.39 21.70
C SER A 39 27.52 -4.54 21.37
N ALA A 40 26.28 -4.22 20.97
CA ALA A 40 25.26 -5.23 20.65
C ALA A 40 25.57 -6.05 19.39
N LEU A 41 26.37 -5.51 18.46
CA LEU A 41 26.72 -6.14 17.19
C LEU A 41 28.16 -6.71 17.16
N ASP A 42 28.92 -6.55 18.24
CA ASP A 42 30.35 -6.93 18.33
C ASP A 42 31.21 -6.35 17.17
N VAL A 43 31.07 -5.05 16.93
CA VAL A 43 31.82 -4.32 15.89
C VAL A 43 32.36 -3.00 16.42
N SER A 44 33.23 -2.34 15.65
CA SER A 44 33.75 -1.03 16.06
C SER A 44 32.68 0.08 15.99
N VAL A 45 32.77 1.05 16.91
CA VAL A 45 31.92 2.26 16.89
C VAL A 45 32.07 3.04 15.58
N SER A 46 33.27 3.02 14.97
CA SER A 46 33.50 3.67 13.67
C SER A 46 32.72 2.99 12.53
N ALA A 47 32.66 1.66 12.51
CA ALA A 47 31.89 0.91 11.52
C ALA A 47 30.38 1.20 11.67
N VAL A 48 29.88 1.23 12.91
CA VAL A 48 28.49 1.61 13.20
C VAL A 48 28.18 3.03 12.74
N ARG A 49 29.04 4.01 13.05
CA ARG A 49 28.85 5.40 12.62
C ARG A 49 28.82 5.56 11.10
N GLN A 50 29.67 4.82 10.38
CA GLN A 50 29.66 4.82 8.92
C GLN A 50 28.32 4.32 8.36
N VAL A 51 27.79 3.23 8.92
CA VAL A 51 26.51 2.67 8.50
C VAL A 51 25.34 3.59 8.88
N LEU A 52 25.34 4.16 10.09
CA LEU A 52 24.33 5.12 10.53
C LEU A 52 24.30 6.37 9.66
N GLY A 53 25.47 6.93 9.31
CA GLY A 53 25.54 8.08 8.41
C GLY A 53 24.97 7.80 7.02
N ALA A 54 25.21 6.60 6.48
CA ALA A 54 24.60 6.19 5.21
C ALA A 54 23.07 6.01 5.33
N LEU A 55 22.60 5.34 6.38
CA LEU A 55 21.17 5.12 6.63
C LEU A 55 20.41 6.43 6.88
N GLU A 56 21.04 7.38 7.55
CA GLU A 56 20.51 8.73 7.75
C GLU A 56 20.47 9.51 6.43
N GLY A 57 21.52 9.44 5.61
CA GLY A 57 21.52 10.04 4.27
C GLY A 57 20.42 9.47 3.35
N GLU A 58 20.00 8.24 3.60
CA GLU A 58 18.88 7.59 2.91
C GLU A 58 17.52 7.81 3.61
N GLY A 59 17.49 8.57 4.70
CA GLY A 59 16.27 8.87 5.45
C GLY A 59 15.67 7.68 6.20
N LEU A 60 16.39 6.58 6.39
CA LEU A 60 15.94 5.38 7.12
C LEU A 60 16.11 5.48 8.64
N VAL A 61 17.00 6.37 9.08
CA VAL A 61 17.30 6.63 10.49
C VAL A 61 17.31 8.14 10.71
N THR A 62 16.93 8.57 11.90
CA THR A 62 17.07 9.94 12.37
C THR A 62 17.80 9.95 13.71
N HIS A 63 18.39 11.08 14.09
CA HIS A 63 19.00 11.24 15.41
C HIS A 63 18.51 12.48 16.14
N ALA A 64 18.60 12.42 17.47
CA ALA A 64 18.48 13.57 18.36
C ALA A 64 19.80 13.79 19.12
N GLU A 65 20.13 15.05 19.39
CA GLU A 65 21.26 15.39 20.25
C GLU A 65 20.89 15.29 21.73
N LEU A 66 21.55 14.41 22.46
CA LEU A 66 21.59 14.47 23.92
C LEU A 66 22.56 15.57 24.33
N ARG A 67 22.03 16.65 24.89
CA ARG A 67 22.83 17.64 25.62
C ARG A 67 23.39 17.00 26.88
N VAL A 68 24.70 16.91 26.95
CA VAL A 68 25.43 16.42 28.13
C VAL A 68 26.08 17.62 28.81
N GLU A 69 26.08 17.67 30.15
CA GLU A 69 26.60 18.81 30.92
C GLU A 69 28.09 19.12 30.62
N ARG A 70 28.87 18.12 30.20
CA ARG A 70 30.26 18.27 29.73
C ARG A 70 30.58 17.26 28.62
N GLY A 71 31.23 17.70 27.55
CA GLY A 71 31.70 16.86 26.43
C GLY A 71 30.97 17.13 25.10
N ARG A 72 31.37 16.43 24.03
CA ARG A 72 30.71 16.51 22.71
C ARG A 72 29.28 15.92 22.83
N PRO A 73 28.24 16.58 22.26
CA PRO A 73 26.89 16.04 22.23
C PRO A 73 26.87 14.59 21.73
N LYS A 74 26.06 13.74 22.37
CA LYS A 74 25.89 12.35 21.94
C LYS A 74 24.65 12.27 21.06
N HIS A 75 24.75 11.61 19.92
CA HIS A 75 23.59 11.33 19.08
C HIS A 75 22.90 10.05 19.57
N VAL A 76 21.59 10.13 19.75
CA VAL A 76 20.71 8.98 19.93
C VAL A 76 19.97 8.78 18.63
N TYR A 77 20.14 7.62 18.03
CA TYR A 77 19.54 7.25 16.76
C TYR A 77 18.23 6.51 17.02
N ARG A 78 17.28 6.64 16.10
CA ARG A 78 16.03 5.87 16.03
C ARG A 78 15.63 5.68 14.57
N LEU A 79 14.79 4.69 14.29
CA LEU A 79 14.23 4.55 12.95
C LEU A 79 13.36 5.76 12.60
N SER A 80 13.41 6.17 11.34
CA SER A 80 12.37 7.03 10.76
C SER A 80 11.15 6.19 10.37
N ASP A 81 10.07 6.84 9.95
CA ASP A 81 8.90 6.13 9.39
C ASP A 81 9.27 5.29 8.16
N ALA A 82 10.17 5.80 7.30
CA ALA A 82 10.70 5.07 6.15
C ALA A 82 11.49 3.84 6.60
N GLY A 83 12.38 3.97 7.59
CA GLY A 83 13.10 2.84 8.17
C GLY A 83 12.19 1.81 8.82
N ASP A 84 11.16 2.27 9.53
CA ASP A 84 10.14 1.41 10.15
C ASP A 84 9.35 0.60 9.11
N SER A 85 9.00 1.23 7.98
CA SER A 85 8.25 0.59 6.89
C SER A 85 8.98 -0.59 6.21
N LEU A 86 10.28 -0.75 6.45
CA LEU A 86 11.05 -1.88 5.92
C LEU A 86 10.72 -3.20 6.62
N PHE A 87 10.20 -3.13 7.85
CA PHE A 87 9.86 -4.30 8.65
C PHE A 87 8.57 -4.94 8.14
N PRO A 88 8.42 -6.27 8.31
CA PRO A 88 7.24 -6.99 7.82
C PRO A 88 5.94 -6.42 8.40
N ARG A 89 4.98 -6.17 7.52
CA ARG A 89 3.59 -5.82 7.87
C ARG A 89 2.68 -6.88 7.27
N ARG A 90 1.80 -7.47 8.08
CA ARG A 90 0.89 -8.56 7.67
C ARG A 90 -0.57 -8.10 7.63
N TYR A 91 -0.82 -6.87 7.17
CA TYR A 91 -2.18 -6.32 7.15
C TYR A 91 -3.08 -7.08 6.19
N GLY A 92 -2.58 -7.53 5.03
CA GLY A 92 -3.34 -8.36 4.08
C GLY A 92 -3.79 -9.68 4.71
N ASP A 93 -2.88 -10.38 5.38
CA ASP A 93 -3.18 -11.63 6.10
C ASP A 93 -4.22 -11.42 7.20
N LEU A 94 -4.00 -10.44 8.09
CA LEU A 94 -4.95 -10.13 9.15
C LEU A 94 -6.32 -9.75 8.59
N THR A 95 -6.37 -8.96 7.52
CA THR A 95 -7.63 -8.59 6.86
C THR A 95 -8.34 -9.83 6.32
N ASN A 96 -7.61 -10.74 5.69
CA ASN A 96 -8.16 -12.00 5.19
C ASN A 96 -8.69 -12.90 6.29
N GLU A 97 -8.01 -12.97 7.44
CA GLU A 97 -8.45 -13.68 8.64
C GLU A 97 -9.74 -13.09 9.20
N VAL A 98 -9.78 -11.76 9.40
CA VAL A 98 -10.98 -11.06 9.89
C VAL A 98 -12.17 -11.28 8.96
N LEU A 99 -11.97 -11.14 7.64
CA LEU A 99 -13.00 -11.39 6.64
C LEU A 99 -13.48 -12.85 6.65
N ALA A 100 -12.59 -13.82 6.91
CA ALA A 100 -12.97 -15.22 7.05
C ALA A 100 -13.88 -15.42 8.28
N TYR A 101 -13.53 -14.83 9.42
CA TYR A 101 -14.37 -14.92 10.62
C TYR A 101 -15.75 -14.30 10.44
N VAL A 102 -15.86 -13.20 9.68
CA VAL A 102 -17.14 -12.59 9.34
C VAL A 102 -17.97 -13.54 8.47
N ALA A 103 -17.38 -14.09 7.41
CA ALA A 103 -18.05 -15.01 6.51
C ALA A 103 -18.50 -16.30 7.22
N ASP A 104 -17.67 -16.85 8.11
CA ASP A 104 -17.98 -18.05 8.89
C ASP A 104 -19.14 -17.81 9.88
N ARG A 105 -19.28 -16.57 10.39
CA ARG A 105 -20.33 -16.22 11.34
C ARG A 105 -21.68 -15.99 10.66
N ASP A 106 -21.67 -15.27 9.54
CA ASP A 106 -22.84 -14.93 8.73
C ASP A 106 -22.40 -14.46 7.33
N PRO A 107 -22.67 -15.24 6.27
CA PRO A 107 -22.34 -14.85 4.90
C PRO A 107 -22.99 -13.54 4.46
N THR A 108 -24.16 -13.19 4.99
CA THR A 108 -24.84 -11.94 4.61
C THR A 108 -24.11 -10.71 5.14
N LEU A 109 -23.51 -10.81 6.33
CA LEU A 109 -22.68 -9.74 6.88
C LEU A 109 -21.41 -9.51 6.06
N PHE A 110 -20.87 -10.58 5.46
CA PHE A 110 -19.71 -10.47 4.59
C PHE A 110 -20.04 -9.67 3.32
N ASP A 111 -21.18 -9.94 2.68
CA ASP A 111 -21.65 -9.19 1.51
C ASP A 111 -21.92 -7.72 1.86
N ASP A 112 -22.57 -7.47 3.00
CA ASP A 112 -22.86 -6.13 3.52
C ASP A 112 -21.60 -5.28 3.71
N VAL A 113 -20.45 -5.87 4.08
CA VAL A 113 -19.19 -5.12 4.23
C VAL A 113 -18.73 -4.54 2.89
N PHE A 114 -18.73 -5.35 1.83
CA PHE A 114 -18.33 -4.89 0.49
C PHE A 114 -19.34 -3.92 -0.10
N GLU A 115 -20.63 -4.13 0.18
CA GLU A 115 -21.70 -3.25 -0.24
C GLU A 115 -21.59 -1.87 0.41
N ARG A 116 -21.43 -1.80 1.74
CA ARG A 116 -21.24 -0.51 2.45
C ARG A 116 -19.97 0.21 2.02
N ARG A 117 -18.87 -0.52 1.77
CA ARG A 117 -17.64 0.07 1.23
C ARG A 117 -17.91 0.70 -0.14
N ARG A 118 -18.61 -0.02 -1.01
CA ARG A 118 -18.97 0.43 -2.36
C ARG A 118 -19.85 1.67 -2.32
N GLN A 119 -20.94 1.66 -1.55
CA GLN A 119 -21.88 2.78 -1.41
C GLN A 119 -21.15 4.06 -0.98
N ARG A 120 -20.30 3.98 0.06
CA ARG A 120 -19.50 5.13 0.50
C ARG A 120 -18.61 5.70 -0.60
N ARG A 121 -17.99 4.82 -1.41
CA ARG A 121 -17.16 5.26 -2.55
C ARG A 121 -18.01 5.92 -3.64
N VAL A 122 -19.17 5.35 -3.97
CA VAL A 122 -20.10 5.93 -4.95
C VAL A 122 -20.54 7.33 -4.51
N GLU A 123 -20.96 7.50 -3.26
CA GLU A 123 -21.36 8.80 -2.70
C GLU A 123 -20.24 9.84 -2.82
N GLY A 124 -19.00 9.48 -2.45
CA GLY A 124 -17.85 10.35 -2.58
C GLY A 124 -17.51 10.70 -4.03
N ALA A 125 -17.63 9.72 -4.94
CA ALA A 125 -17.39 9.92 -6.37
C ALA A 125 -18.45 10.83 -7.00
N HIS A 126 -19.74 10.66 -6.70
CA HIS A 126 -20.81 11.51 -7.25
C HIS A 126 -20.59 12.99 -6.96
N VAL A 127 -20.10 13.33 -5.76
CA VAL A 127 -19.75 14.72 -5.41
C VAL A 127 -18.64 15.26 -6.31
N ARG A 128 -17.61 14.45 -6.57
CA ARG A 128 -16.43 14.84 -7.36
C ARG A 128 -16.72 14.88 -8.87
N LEU A 129 -17.61 14.03 -9.34
CA LEU A 129 -17.98 13.90 -10.75
C LEU A 129 -19.07 14.90 -11.20
N ALA A 130 -19.63 15.68 -10.28
CA ALA A 130 -20.74 16.58 -10.57
C ALA A 130 -20.35 17.69 -11.58
N GLY A 131 -21.18 17.88 -12.62
CA GLY A 131 -21.08 19.02 -13.54
C GLY A 131 -19.98 18.98 -14.61
N GLY A 132 -19.17 17.92 -14.66
CA GLY A 132 -18.12 17.74 -15.67
C GLY A 132 -18.62 17.11 -16.97
N SER A 133 -17.86 17.29 -18.05
CA SER A 133 -18.09 16.52 -19.28
C SER A 133 -17.88 15.02 -19.05
N PHE A 134 -18.27 14.16 -20.00
CA PHE A 134 -17.97 12.72 -19.89
C PHE A 134 -16.46 12.46 -19.75
N ALA A 135 -15.64 13.20 -20.51
CA ALA A 135 -14.18 13.09 -20.45
C ALA A 135 -13.62 13.49 -19.07
N ASP A 136 -14.10 14.60 -18.51
CA ASP A 136 -13.67 15.09 -17.20
C ASP A 136 -14.03 14.08 -16.10
N ARG A 137 -15.21 13.47 -16.20
CA ARG A 137 -15.67 12.44 -15.25
C ARG A 137 -14.85 11.16 -15.34
N VAL A 138 -14.46 10.71 -16.55
CA VAL A 138 -13.55 9.57 -16.70
C VAL A 138 -12.18 9.89 -16.08
N ALA A 139 -11.63 11.08 -16.35
CA ALA A 139 -10.36 11.51 -15.80
C ALA A 139 -10.39 11.55 -14.26
N GLU A 140 -11.47 12.10 -13.71
CA GLU A 140 -11.68 12.21 -12.27
C GLU A 140 -11.88 10.83 -11.62
N LEU A 141 -12.55 9.90 -12.30
CA LEU A 141 -12.70 8.53 -11.83
C LEU A 141 -11.35 7.79 -11.77
N ALA A 142 -10.48 7.98 -12.77
CA ALA A 142 -9.11 7.47 -12.74
C ALA A 142 -8.31 8.08 -11.57
N ARG A 143 -8.46 9.39 -11.31
CA ARG A 143 -7.82 10.05 -10.17
C ARG A 143 -8.29 9.49 -8.82
N ILE A 144 -9.58 9.19 -8.66
CA ILE A 144 -10.10 8.53 -7.45
C ILE A 144 -9.40 7.18 -7.23
N LEU A 145 -9.27 6.37 -8.29
CA LEU A 145 -8.60 5.07 -8.21
C LEU A 145 -7.11 5.21 -7.90
N ASP A 146 -6.44 6.20 -8.48
CA ASP A 146 -5.02 6.47 -8.20
C ASP A 146 -4.78 6.83 -6.74
N GLU A 147 -5.65 7.69 -6.17
CA GLU A 147 -5.63 8.07 -4.75
C GLU A 147 -5.94 6.90 -3.82
N ASP A 148 -6.79 5.97 -4.26
CA ASP A 148 -7.05 4.71 -3.55
C ASP A 148 -5.86 3.72 -3.64
N GLY A 149 -4.80 4.08 -4.35
CA GLY A 149 -3.54 3.33 -4.45
C GLY A 149 -3.48 2.36 -5.61
N TYR A 150 -4.40 2.44 -6.59
CA TYR A 150 -4.44 1.53 -7.73
C TYR A 150 -3.44 1.88 -8.85
N LEU A 151 -2.68 2.97 -8.70
CA LEU A 151 -1.76 3.48 -9.71
C LEU A 151 -2.50 3.58 -11.05
N ALA A 152 -3.49 4.46 -11.11
CA ALA A 152 -4.48 4.45 -12.17
C ALA A 152 -4.27 5.60 -13.16
N ASP A 153 -4.43 5.29 -14.45
CA ASP A 153 -4.45 6.27 -15.53
C ASP A 153 -5.63 6.02 -16.47
N PHE A 154 -5.83 6.93 -17.42
CA PHE A 154 -6.85 6.78 -18.46
C PHE A 154 -6.35 7.27 -19.80
N GLU A 155 -6.91 6.69 -20.86
CA GLU A 155 -6.67 7.09 -22.24
C GLU A 155 -7.99 7.17 -23.02
N ARG A 156 -8.03 8.03 -24.04
CA ARG A 156 -9.09 8.06 -25.05
C ARG A 156 -8.65 7.23 -26.25
N LEU A 157 -9.51 6.33 -26.70
CA LEU A 157 -9.27 5.46 -27.84
C LEU A 157 -9.76 6.08 -29.15
N ASP A 158 -9.29 5.55 -30.28
CA ASP A 158 -9.59 6.07 -31.64
C ASP A 158 -11.10 6.04 -31.97
N ASP A 159 -11.83 5.07 -31.41
CA ASP A 159 -13.30 4.94 -31.56
C ASP A 159 -14.09 5.94 -30.69
N GLY A 160 -13.39 6.82 -29.97
CA GLY A 160 -13.96 7.81 -29.07
C GLY A 160 -14.32 7.27 -27.68
N SER A 161 -14.13 5.98 -27.42
CA SER A 161 -14.28 5.39 -26.09
C SER A 161 -13.07 5.70 -25.20
N TYR A 162 -13.14 5.32 -23.94
CA TYR A 162 -12.08 5.50 -22.97
C TYR A 162 -11.66 4.18 -22.36
N ARG A 163 -10.43 4.13 -21.86
CA ARG A 163 -9.94 3.05 -21.03
C ARG A 163 -9.36 3.61 -19.75
N ILE A 164 -9.76 3.07 -18.60
CA ILE A 164 -9.05 3.26 -17.34
C ILE A 164 -8.20 2.02 -17.10
N THR A 165 -6.94 2.21 -16.73
CA THR A 165 -5.99 1.14 -16.40
C THR A 165 -5.52 1.30 -14.97
N GLU A 166 -5.60 0.23 -14.18
CA GLU A 166 -5.03 0.13 -12.83
C GLU A 166 -3.76 -0.73 -12.92
N HIS A 167 -2.60 -0.12 -12.70
CA HIS A 167 -1.30 -0.81 -12.74
C HIS A 167 -0.95 -1.49 -11.42
N ASN A 168 -1.71 -1.22 -10.36
CA ASN A 168 -1.58 -1.84 -9.06
C ASN A 168 -2.96 -2.23 -8.51
N CYS A 169 -3.05 -3.34 -7.77
CA CYS A 169 -4.23 -3.65 -6.98
C CYS A 169 -3.92 -3.34 -5.51
N ALA A 170 -4.48 -2.24 -4.99
CA ALA A 170 -4.24 -1.78 -3.61
C ALA A 170 -4.66 -2.81 -2.54
N ILE A 171 -5.53 -3.75 -2.90
CA ILE A 171 -6.07 -4.79 -2.03
C ILE A 171 -5.84 -6.20 -2.61
N LEU A 172 -4.73 -6.42 -3.34
CA LEU A 172 -4.46 -7.67 -4.07
C LEU A 172 -4.59 -8.93 -3.20
N ASP A 173 -4.08 -8.89 -1.97
CA ASP A 173 -4.15 -10.03 -1.03
C ASP A 173 -5.60 -10.42 -0.71
N VAL A 174 -6.50 -9.44 -0.62
CA VAL A 174 -7.94 -9.66 -0.39
C VAL A 174 -8.63 -10.08 -1.69
N ALA A 175 -8.31 -9.41 -2.80
CA ALA A 175 -8.89 -9.69 -4.12
C ALA A 175 -8.63 -11.13 -4.62
N ARG A 176 -7.46 -11.68 -4.32
CA ARG A 176 -7.12 -13.08 -4.66
C ARG A 176 -8.00 -14.10 -3.96
N ARG A 177 -8.44 -13.81 -2.74
CA ARG A 177 -9.24 -14.74 -1.93
C ARG A 177 -10.74 -14.50 -2.08
N TYR A 178 -11.14 -13.23 -2.22
CA TYR A 178 -12.54 -12.82 -2.19
C TYR A 178 -12.90 -12.04 -3.45
N GLN A 179 -13.57 -12.70 -4.39
CA GLN A 179 -14.06 -12.08 -5.64
C GLN A 179 -14.96 -10.86 -5.41
N HIS A 180 -15.58 -10.77 -4.24
CA HIS A 180 -16.38 -9.62 -3.79
C HIS A 180 -15.59 -8.30 -3.83
N ALA A 181 -14.28 -8.33 -3.58
CA ALA A 181 -13.44 -7.14 -3.72
C ALA A 181 -13.41 -6.62 -5.15
N CYS A 182 -13.25 -7.54 -6.11
CA CYS A 182 -13.20 -7.22 -7.55
C CYS A 182 -14.58 -6.86 -8.12
N SER A 183 -15.66 -7.53 -7.69
CA SER A 183 -17.02 -7.20 -8.15
C SER A 183 -17.50 -5.88 -7.57
N SER A 184 -17.19 -5.58 -6.30
CA SER A 184 -17.46 -4.30 -5.65
C SER A 184 -16.81 -3.14 -6.41
N GLU A 185 -15.58 -3.31 -6.92
CA GLU A 185 -14.87 -2.31 -7.72
C GLU A 185 -15.62 -1.95 -9.02
N ILE A 186 -15.92 -2.93 -9.87
CA ILE A 186 -16.58 -2.65 -11.15
C ILE A 186 -18.01 -2.12 -10.94
N SER A 187 -18.71 -2.58 -9.91
CA SER A 187 -20.01 -2.02 -9.53
C SER A 187 -19.90 -0.58 -9.06
N PHE A 188 -18.87 -0.24 -8.28
CA PHE A 188 -18.56 1.16 -7.94
C PHE A 188 -18.38 2.02 -9.20
N LEU A 189 -17.57 1.59 -10.18
CA LEU A 189 -17.35 2.37 -11.41
C LEU A 189 -18.66 2.58 -12.18
N ARG A 190 -19.46 1.51 -12.33
CA ARG A 190 -20.76 1.54 -13.03
C ARG A 190 -21.77 2.45 -12.35
N GLU A 191 -21.80 2.48 -11.02
CA GLU A 191 -22.71 3.34 -10.27
C GLU A 191 -22.22 4.77 -10.16
N ALA A 192 -20.91 5.00 -10.18
CA ALA A 192 -20.32 6.34 -10.24
C ALA A 192 -20.60 7.02 -11.60
N MET A 193 -20.67 6.24 -12.69
CA MET A 193 -21.00 6.71 -14.04
C MET A 193 -22.18 5.93 -14.65
N PRO A 194 -23.43 6.18 -14.20
CA PRO A 194 -24.60 5.42 -14.64
C PRO A 194 -24.95 5.64 -16.13
N ASP A 195 -24.47 6.75 -16.72
CA ASP A 195 -24.58 7.08 -18.14
C ASP A 195 -23.46 6.46 -18.99
N ALA A 196 -22.63 5.59 -18.41
CA ALA A 196 -21.59 4.84 -19.12
C ALA A 196 -21.88 3.33 -19.19
N GLN A 197 -21.45 2.70 -20.28
CA GLN A 197 -21.20 1.27 -20.33
C GLN A 197 -19.76 1.02 -19.91
N ILE A 198 -19.56 0.25 -18.83
CA ILE A 198 -18.24 -0.06 -18.27
C ILE A 198 -18.06 -1.57 -18.20
N ASP A 199 -17.05 -2.07 -18.90
CA ASP A 199 -16.71 -3.50 -18.98
C ASP A 199 -15.24 -3.72 -18.61
N ARG A 200 -14.98 -4.70 -17.74
CA ARG A 200 -13.61 -5.11 -17.44
C ARG A 200 -13.07 -5.91 -18.62
N VAL A 201 -11.92 -5.48 -19.16
CA VAL A 201 -11.26 -6.10 -20.32
C VAL A 201 -9.95 -6.79 -19.95
N MET A 202 -9.34 -6.44 -18.82
CA MET A 202 -8.16 -7.10 -18.25
C MET A 202 -8.32 -7.22 -16.73
N HIS A 203 -7.77 -8.29 -16.12
CA HIS A 203 -7.98 -8.56 -14.69
C HIS A 203 -6.74 -9.21 -14.04
N ILE A 204 -6.13 -8.53 -13.07
CA ILE A 204 -4.88 -8.99 -12.42
C ILE A 204 -5.06 -10.37 -11.76
N VAL A 205 -6.19 -10.61 -11.09
CA VAL A 205 -6.41 -11.90 -10.41
C VAL A 205 -6.64 -13.07 -11.39
N GLU A 206 -6.90 -12.77 -12.67
CA GLU A 206 -6.97 -13.76 -13.76
C GLU A 206 -5.64 -13.89 -14.52
N GLY A 207 -4.57 -13.25 -14.03
CA GLY A 207 -3.22 -13.38 -14.58
C GLY A 207 -2.83 -12.28 -15.57
N ALA A 208 -3.67 -11.27 -15.79
CA ALA A 208 -3.26 -10.08 -16.55
C ALA A 208 -2.24 -9.24 -15.78
N HIS A 209 -1.47 -8.41 -16.48
CA HIS A 209 -0.52 -7.49 -15.85
C HIS A 209 -1.22 -6.32 -15.12
N VAL A 210 -2.39 -5.91 -15.62
CA VAL A 210 -3.17 -4.76 -15.16
C VAL A 210 -4.65 -5.12 -15.07
N CYS A 211 -5.41 -4.37 -14.28
CA CYS A 211 -6.86 -4.32 -14.45
C CYS A 211 -7.17 -3.20 -15.45
N ALA A 212 -8.07 -3.44 -16.40
CA ALA A 212 -8.46 -2.40 -17.35
C ALA A 212 -9.96 -2.44 -17.58
N TYR A 213 -10.55 -1.26 -17.73
CA TYR A 213 -11.98 -1.05 -17.92
C TYR A 213 -12.21 -0.24 -19.19
N ALA A 214 -12.96 -0.80 -20.13
CA ALA A 214 -13.45 -0.07 -21.29
C ALA A 214 -14.70 0.72 -20.90
N ILE A 215 -14.71 2.01 -21.21
CA ILE A 215 -15.74 2.96 -20.80
C ILE A 215 -16.30 3.66 -22.04
N ARG A 216 -17.61 3.54 -22.27
CA ARG A 216 -18.32 4.13 -23.41
C ARG A 216 -19.52 4.92 -22.92
N PRO A 217 -19.81 6.11 -23.48
CA PRO A 217 -21.09 6.77 -23.25
C PRO A 217 -22.25 5.85 -23.69
N ARG A 218 -23.36 5.88 -22.96
CA ARG A 218 -24.61 5.24 -23.37
C ARG A 218 -25.44 6.15 -24.28
#